data_AF-A0A2T5BB20-F1
#
_entry.id   AF-A0A2T5BB20-F1
#
_cell.length_a   1.000
_cell.length_b   1.000
_cell.length_c   1.000
_cell.angle_alpha   90.00
_cell.angle_beta   90.00
_cell.angle_gamma   90.00
#
_symmetry.space_group_name_H-M   'P 1'
#
loop_
_entity.id
_entity.type
_entity.pdbx_description
1 polymer ?
#
loop_
_entity_poly.entity_id
_entity_poly.type
_entity_poly.pdbx_seq_one_letter_code
_entity_poly.pdbx_strand_id
1 'polypeptide(L)'
;MSDEQRFLFQTEPDRFWEIVINDDSKARLAAVGTLDDLLLAEVIRYGLFNKKEMIGPLASLYRWLITKIPEDARLAAYIHVARFVEHTTMVSVNAFLPFIVEDDSRSIVSTAVIDYVSLGPLSNGDPMSRVKDILGMIERNLLKNEGAAFGALLHIGDKRVCNLLTSLRDRLNQPAMNNVVHSGTGFIHSATADFYFDWLEGMEGTDHDGAFGIVASGLGLLKRKCRTDQVFTGNRPFPVRNATPKQWEASQKPIPLADYVQRVSRRMYALERTEPPPRVMPHVLMAWGLRPLTDPAETAVLDDR
;
A
#
# COMPACT_ATOMS: atom_id res chain seq x y z
N MET A 1 8.71 4.93 -25.91
CA MET A 1 7.52 5.72 -25.58
C MET A 1 6.39 5.13 -26.39
N SER A 2 5.53 4.33 -25.77
CA SER A 2 4.35 3.73 -26.42
C SER A 2 3.34 4.83 -26.74
N ASP A 3 2.51 4.62 -27.76
CA ASP A 3 1.31 5.44 -27.99
C ASP A 3 0.56 5.60 -26.66
N GLU A 4 0.31 6.85 -26.29
CA GLU A 4 -0.37 7.20 -25.05
C GLU A 4 -1.79 6.61 -25.12
N GLN A 5 -2.08 5.62 -24.28
CA GLN A 5 -3.41 4.99 -24.23
C GLN A 5 -4.45 6.08 -23.95
N ARG A 6 -5.32 6.36 -24.92
CA ARG A 6 -6.41 7.34 -24.80
C ARG A 6 -7.71 6.62 -24.48
N PHE A 7 -8.27 6.91 -23.32
CA PHE A 7 -9.57 6.40 -22.91
C PHE A 7 -10.70 7.17 -23.58
N LEU A 8 -11.85 6.50 -23.76
CA LEU A 8 -13.07 7.08 -24.34
C LEU A 8 -13.51 8.34 -23.60
N PHE A 9 -13.37 8.39 -22.27
CA PHE A 9 -13.75 9.58 -21.50
C PHE A 9 -12.93 10.82 -21.86
N GLN A 10 -11.71 10.66 -22.40
CA GLN A 10 -10.85 11.77 -22.80
C GLN A 10 -11.21 12.30 -24.19
N THR A 11 -11.68 11.43 -25.07
CA THR A 11 -12.01 11.79 -26.46
C THR A 11 -13.49 12.12 -26.66
N GLU A 12 -14.39 11.40 -25.97
CA GLU A 12 -15.84 11.51 -26.08
C GLU A 12 -16.48 11.44 -24.67
N PRO A 13 -16.29 12.47 -23.82
CA PRO A 13 -16.74 12.44 -22.41
C PRO A 13 -18.25 12.24 -22.25
N ASP A 14 -19.06 12.88 -23.08
CA ASP A 14 -20.53 12.78 -22.99
C ASP A 14 -20.99 11.34 -23.28
N ARG A 15 -20.44 10.73 -24.33
CA ARG A 15 -20.70 9.33 -24.68
C ARG A 15 -20.24 8.38 -23.59
N PHE A 16 -19.08 8.63 -22.98
CA PHE A 16 -18.60 7.83 -21.86
C PHE A 16 -19.60 7.87 -20.69
N TRP A 17 -20.13 9.05 -20.35
CA TRP A 17 -21.11 9.16 -19.28
C TRP A 17 -22.45 8.51 -19.63
N GLU A 18 -22.92 8.60 -20.88
CA GLU A 18 -24.09 7.85 -21.36
C GLU A 18 -23.92 6.35 -21.15
N ILE A 19 -22.72 5.81 -21.43
CA ILE A 19 -22.39 4.40 -21.17
C ILE A 19 -22.43 4.11 -19.67
N VAL A 20 -21.75 4.91 -18.85
CA VAL A 20 -21.65 4.69 -17.39
C VAL A 20 -23.03 4.63 -16.73
N ILE A 21 -23.96 5.52 -17.12
CA ILE A 21 -25.29 5.57 -16.49
C ILE A 21 -26.28 4.55 -17.05
N ASN A 22 -26.02 3.97 -18.23
CA ASN A 22 -26.92 2.99 -18.86
C ASN A 22 -27.04 1.70 -18.02
N ASP A 23 -28.26 1.27 -17.70
CA ASP A 23 -28.49 0.07 -16.89
C ASP A 23 -28.28 -1.25 -17.64
N ASP A 24 -28.35 -1.25 -18.98
CA ASP A 24 -28.15 -2.46 -19.80
C ASP A 24 -26.66 -2.80 -19.97
N SER A 25 -26.22 -3.85 -19.27
CA SER A 25 -24.85 -4.37 -19.35
C SER A 25 -24.40 -4.76 -20.77
N LYS A 26 -25.30 -5.26 -21.62
CA LYS A 26 -24.94 -5.65 -23.00
C LYS A 26 -24.75 -4.42 -23.86
N ALA A 27 -25.61 -3.41 -23.70
CA ALA A 27 -25.47 -2.14 -24.38
C ALA A 27 -24.16 -1.44 -23.99
N ARG A 28 -23.80 -1.45 -22.70
CA ARG A 28 -22.52 -0.89 -22.24
C ARG A 28 -21.33 -1.61 -22.86
N LEU A 29 -21.31 -2.95 -22.82
CA LEU A 29 -20.25 -3.76 -23.42
C LEU A 29 -20.10 -3.52 -24.93
N ALA A 30 -21.21 -3.36 -25.66
CA ALA A 30 -21.17 -3.07 -27.09
C ALA A 30 -20.74 -1.64 -27.42
N ALA A 31 -20.92 -0.70 -26.48
CA ALA A 31 -20.64 0.72 -26.67
C ALA A 31 -19.19 1.11 -26.37
N VAL A 32 -18.49 0.34 -25.53
CA VAL A 32 -17.06 0.50 -25.24
C VAL A 32 -16.20 -0.15 -26.33
N GLY A 33 -15.18 0.57 -26.79
CA GLY A 33 -14.31 0.09 -27.88
C GLY A 33 -13.18 -0.83 -27.40
N THR A 34 -12.85 -0.79 -26.11
CA THR A 34 -11.71 -1.51 -25.52
C THR A 34 -12.07 -2.13 -24.17
N LEU A 35 -11.29 -3.13 -23.74
CA LEU A 35 -11.44 -3.72 -22.41
C LEU A 35 -11.03 -2.73 -21.29
N ASP A 36 -10.14 -1.79 -21.60
CA ASP A 36 -9.70 -0.76 -20.67
C ASP A 36 -10.82 0.26 -20.40
N ASP A 37 -11.55 0.66 -21.44
CA ASP A 37 -12.75 1.49 -21.30
C ASP A 37 -13.86 0.76 -20.56
N LEU A 38 -14.01 -0.56 -20.79
CA LEU A 38 -14.95 -1.38 -20.02
C LEU A 38 -14.59 -1.39 -18.52
N LEU A 39 -13.32 -1.64 -18.21
CA LEU A 39 -12.82 -1.62 -16.83
C LEU A 39 -13.12 -0.27 -16.17
N LEU A 40 -12.73 0.82 -16.83
CA LEU A 40 -12.94 2.17 -16.31
C LEU A 40 -14.43 2.47 -16.12
N ALA A 41 -15.26 2.21 -17.12
CA ALA A 41 -16.69 2.51 -17.07
C ALA A 41 -17.41 1.76 -15.94
N GLU A 42 -17.16 0.46 -15.78
CA GLU A 42 -17.84 -0.36 -14.77
C GLU A 42 -17.39 -0.04 -13.34
N VAL A 43 -16.11 0.30 -13.15
CA VAL A 43 -15.60 0.74 -11.85
C VAL A 43 -16.17 2.11 -11.47
N ILE A 44 -16.18 3.08 -12.39
CA ILE A 44 -16.79 4.39 -12.16
C ILE A 44 -18.29 4.26 -11.90
N ARG A 45 -18.98 3.40 -12.66
CA ARG A 45 -20.40 3.10 -12.44
C ARG A 45 -20.64 2.59 -11.02
N TYR A 46 -19.82 1.68 -10.51
CA TYR A 46 -19.95 1.23 -9.14
C TYR A 46 -19.67 2.32 -8.11
N GLY A 47 -18.66 3.16 -8.34
CA GLY A 47 -18.39 4.34 -7.52
C GLY A 47 -19.56 5.33 -7.47
N LEU A 48 -20.29 5.47 -8.58
CA LEU A 48 -21.45 6.36 -8.69
C LEU A 48 -22.69 5.81 -7.96
N PHE A 49 -23.04 4.55 -8.20
CA PHE A 49 -24.29 3.99 -7.69
C PHE A 49 -24.15 3.33 -6.32
N ASN A 50 -22.97 2.78 -6.00
CA ASN A 50 -22.65 2.16 -4.72
C ASN A 50 -23.66 1.09 -4.24
N LYS A 51 -24.21 0.32 -5.19
CA LYS A 51 -25.24 -0.68 -4.95
C LYS A 51 -24.63 -2.04 -4.62
N LYS A 52 -25.15 -2.73 -3.59
CA LYS A 52 -24.60 -4.02 -3.12
C LYS A 52 -24.70 -5.11 -4.18
N GLU A 53 -25.78 -5.12 -4.96
CA GLU A 53 -26.04 -6.05 -6.05
C GLU A 53 -25.01 -5.95 -7.19
N MET A 54 -24.27 -4.85 -7.30
CA MET A 54 -23.21 -4.69 -8.31
C MET A 54 -21.90 -5.37 -7.91
N ILE A 55 -21.67 -5.66 -6.63
CA ILE A 55 -20.39 -6.15 -6.12
C ILE A 55 -20.02 -7.50 -6.76
N GLY A 56 -20.94 -8.47 -6.76
CA GLY A 56 -20.69 -9.81 -7.31
C GLY A 56 -20.40 -9.81 -8.83
N PRO A 57 -21.24 -9.17 -9.65
CA PRO A 57 -20.98 -9.00 -11.08
C PRO A 57 -19.67 -8.27 -11.37
N LEU A 58 -19.39 -7.16 -10.68
CA LEU A 58 -18.17 -6.38 -10.88
C LEU A 58 -16.92 -7.16 -10.51
N ALA A 59 -16.93 -7.86 -9.37
CA ALA A 59 -15.82 -8.72 -8.96
C ALA A 59 -15.54 -9.81 -10.00
N SER A 60 -16.60 -10.42 -10.56
CA SER A 60 -16.46 -11.46 -11.57
C SER A 60 -15.91 -10.90 -12.89
N LEU A 61 -16.39 -9.72 -13.30
CA LEU A 61 -15.87 -9.02 -14.47
C LEU A 61 -14.39 -8.64 -14.28
N TYR A 62 -14.05 -8.04 -13.14
CA TYR A 62 -12.69 -7.59 -12.83
C TYR A 62 -11.70 -8.76 -12.86
N ARG A 63 -12.04 -9.89 -12.21
CA ARG A 63 -11.22 -11.11 -12.26
C ARG A 63 -11.01 -11.63 -13.68
N TRP A 64 -12.00 -11.50 -14.55
CA TRP A 64 -11.83 -11.86 -15.95
C TRP A 64 -10.91 -10.86 -16.68
N LEU A 65 -11.10 -9.56 -16.46
CA LEU A 65 -10.32 -8.48 -17.08
C LEU A 65 -8.83 -8.58 -16.73
N ILE A 66 -8.45 -8.87 -15.49
CA ILE A 66 -7.03 -8.97 -15.11
C ILE A 66 -6.29 -10.12 -15.83
N THR A 67 -7.01 -11.12 -16.34
CA THR A 67 -6.41 -12.19 -17.17
C THR A 67 -6.19 -11.78 -18.63
N LYS A 68 -6.71 -10.61 -19.03
CA LYS A 68 -6.71 -10.12 -20.42
C LYS A 68 -5.97 -8.80 -20.57
N ILE A 69 -5.95 -7.98 -19.53
CA ILE A 69 -5.37 -6.64 -19.53
C ILE A 69 -4.04 -6.68 -18.74
N PRO A 70 -2.92 -6.20 -19.33
CA PRO A 70 -1.64 -6.14 -18.64
C PRO A 70 -1.67 -5.14 -17.48
N GLU A 71 -0.78 -5.32 -16.49
CA GLU A 71 -0.71 -4.49 -15.28
C GLU A 71 -0.67 -2.99 -15.59
N ASP A 72 0.15 -2.55 -16.55
CA ASP A 72 0.30 -1.13 -16.90
C ASP A 72 -1.03 -0.48 -17.34
N ALA A 73 -1.86 -1.22 -18.08
CA ALA A 73 -3.16 -0.73 -18.53
C ALA A 73 -4.19 -0.71 -17.38
N ARG A 74 -4.11 -1.67 -16.45
CA ARG A 74 -4.92 -1.65 -15.22
C ARG A 74 -4.53 -0.47 -14.32
N LEU A 75 -3.23 -0.18 -14.22
CA LEU A 75 -2.71 0.97 -13.50
C LEU A 75 -3.15 2.30 -14.15
N ALA A 76 -3.16 2.38 -15.49
CA ALA A 76 -3.69 3.54 -16.20
C ALA A 76 -5.18 3.77 -15.89
N ALA A 77 -6.00 2.72 -15.93
CA ALA A 77 -7.41 2.79 -15.53
C ALA A 77 -7.58 3.23 -14.06
N TYR A 78 -6.77 2.67 -13.15
CA TYR A 78 -6.73 3.07 -11.75
C TYR A 78 -6.46 4.57 -11.58
N ILE A 79 -5.45 5.11 -12.26
CA ILE A 79 -5.09 6.54 -12.18
C ILE A 79 -6.28 7.42 -12.56
N HIS A 80 -7.06 7.02 -13.56
CA HIS A 80 -8.28 7.75 -13.93
C HIS A 80 -9.37 7.63 -12.87
N VAL A 81 -9.59 6.45 -12.30
CA VAL A 81 -10.51 6.27 -11.17
C VAL A 81 -10.13 7.14 -9.98
N ALA A 82 -8.84 7.19 -9.62
CA ALA A 82 -8.33 8.03 -8.55
C ALA A 82 -8.66 9.51 -8.80
N ARG A 83 -8.40 10.02 -10.01
CA ARG A 83 -8.75 11.39 -10.40
C ARG A 83 -10.25 11.69 -10.29
N PHE A 84 -11.11 10.76 -10.72
CA PHE A 84 -12.56 10.92 -10.56
C PHE A 84 -12.97 10.99 -9.09
N VAL A 85 -12.41 10.11 -8.25
CA VAL A 85 -12.70 10.11 -6.82
C VAL A 85 -12.18 11.39 -6.15
N GLU A 86 -10.97 11.84 -6.47
CA GLU A 86 -10.34 13.03 -5.86
C GLU A 86 -11.04 14.33 -6.24
N HIS A 87 -11.36 14.50 -7.53
CA HIS A 87 -11.85 15.78 -8.06
C HIS A 87 -13.37 15.89 -8.16
N THR A 88 -14.10 14.80 -7.90
CA THR A 88 -15.57 14.82 -7.90
C THR A 88 -16.14 14.32 -6.57
N THR A 89 -17.35 14.77 -6.26
CA THR A 89 -18.14 14.26 -5.13
C THR A 89 -19.10 13.14 -5.56
N MET A 90 -19.24 12.92 -6.87
CA MET A 90 -20.18 11.95 -7.43
C MET A 90 -19.66 10.52 -7.37
N VAL A 91 -18.34 10.32 -7.47
CA VAL A 91 -17.73 8.99 -7.46
C VAL A 91 -17.19 8.70 -6.05
N SER A 92 -17.77 7.70 -5.40
CA SER A 92 -17.36 7.22 -4.07
C SER A 92 -15.98 6.55 -4.11
N VAL A 93 -15.27 6.59 -2.98
CA VAL A 93 -14.04 5.80 -2.74
C VAL A 93 -14.26 4.30 -2.89
N ASN A 94 -15.51 3.82 -2.87
CA ASN A 94 -15.82 2.42 -3.13
C ASN A 94 -15.42 1.99 -4.56
N ALA A 95 -15.19 2.93 -5.48
CA ALA A 95 -14.57 2.65 -6.78
C ALA A 95 -13.17 2.01 -6.66
N PHE A 96 -12.47 2.15 -5.53
CA PHE A 96 -11.18 1.49 -5.29
C PHE A 96 -11.31 0.01 -4.92
N LEU A 97 -12.48 -0.45 -4.45
CA LEU A 97 -12.65 -1.80 -3.92
C LEU A 97 -12.31 -2.92 -4.91
N PRO A 98 -12.65 -2.86 -6.22
CA PRO A 98 -12.24 -3.88 -7.18
C PRO A 98 -10.71 -4.02 -7.27
N PHE A 99 -9.99 -2.90 -7.29
CA PHE A 99 -8.52 -2.90 -7.30
C PHE A 99 -7.93 -3.47 -6.01
N ILE A 100 -8.53 -3.15 -4.86
CA ILE A 100 -8.07 -3.62 -3.54
C ILE A 100 -8.31 -5.10 -3.34
N VAL A 101 -9.50 -5.58 -3.72
CA VAL A 101 -9.97 -6.93 -3.41
C VAL A 101 -9.50 -7.94 -4.44
N GLU A 102 -9.53 -7.59 -5.73
CA GLU A 102 -9.40 -8.56 -6.83
C GLU A 102 -8.09 -8.43 -7.63
N ASP A 103 -7.33 -7.33 -7.56
CA ASP A 103 -6.03 -7.21 -8.24
C ASP A 103 -4.91 -7.92 -7.47
N ASP A 104 -3.95 -8.48 -8.19
CA ASP A 104 -2.80 -9.18 -7.64
C ASP A 104 -1.52 -8.32 -7.66
N SER A 105 -1.52 -7.21 -8.39
CA SER A 105 -0.38 -6.30 -8.45
C SER A 105 -0.18 -5.57 -7.12
N ARG A 106 1.04 -5.67 -6.59
CA ARG A 106 1.47 -4.88 -5.44
C ARG A 106 1.30 -3.37 -5.69
N SER A 107 1.64 -2.90 -6.89
CA SER A 107 1.66 -1.46 -7.21
C SER A 107 0.25 -0.87 -7.25
N ILE A 108 -0.72 -1.62 -7.78
CA ILE A 108 -2.12 -1.21 -7.86
C ILE A 108 -2.79 -1.32 -6.49
N VAL A 109 -2.69 -2.47 -5.84
CA VAL A 109 -3.35 -2.72 -4.55
C VAL A 109 -2.87 -1.73 -3.48
N SER A 110 -1.56 -1.51 -3.39
CA SER A 110 -1.02 -0.63 -2.35
C SER A 110 -1.45 0.82 -2.54
N THR A 111 -1.41 1.33 -3.76
CA THR A 111 -1.90 2.69 -4.08
C THR A 111 -3.40 2.81 -3.81
N ALA A 112 -4.20 1.84 -4.25
CA ALA A 112 -5.65 1.83 -4.04
C ALA A 112 -6.03 1.82 -2.56
N VAL A 113 -5.31 1.06 -1.72
CA VAL A 113 -5.52 1.06 -0.28
C VAL A 113 -5.20 2.43 0.33
N ILE A 114 -4.07 3.04 -0.04
CA ILE A 114 -3.70 4.38 0.44
C ILE A 114 -4.78 5.40 0.10
N ASP A 115 -5.27 5.41 -1.14
CA ASP A 115 -6.28 6.37 -1.58
C ASP A 115 -7.64 6.11 -0.92
N TYR A 116 -8.04 4.84 -0.78
CA TYR A 116 -9.27 4.47 -0.07
C TYR A 116 -9.28 4.96 1.37
N VAL A 117 -8.22 4.70 2.14
CA VAL A 117 -8.17 5.11 3.55
C VAL A 117 -7.93 6.61 3.72
N SER A 118 -7.27 7.25 2.76
CA SER A 118 -6.97 8.67 2.81
C SER A 118 -8.16 9.54 2.42
N LEU A 119 -8.93 9.12 1.41
CA LEU A 119 -10.01 9.93 0.84
C LEU A 119 -11.39 9.57 1.39
N GLY A 120 -11.54 8.39 2.00
CA GLY A 120 -12.84 7.85 2.40
C GLY A 120 -13.51 8.62 3.54
N PRO A 121 -14.85 8.80 3.50
CA PRO A 121 -15.56 9.44 4.59
C PRO A 121 -15.47 8.63 5.87
N LEU A 122 -15.45 9.33 7.01
CA LEU A 122 -15.37 8.68 8.33
C LEU A 122 -16.72 8.02 8.67
N SER A 123 -16.68 6.78 9.16
CA SER A 123 -17.85 6.16 9.81
C SER A 123 -17.94 6.63 11.25
N ASN A 124 -19.07 7.23 11.65
CA ASN A 124 -19.32 7.70 13.02
C ASN A 124 -18.21 8.63 13.57
N GLY A 125 -17.55 9.40 12.70
CA GLY A 125 -16.46 10.30 13.08
C GLY A 125 -15.13 9.62 13.43
N ASP A 126 -15.01 8.29 13.29
CA ASP A 126 -13.78 7.55 13.60
C ASP A 126 -12.73 7.73 12.47
N PRO A 127 -11.57 8.37 12.74
CA PRO A 127 -10.50 8.54 11.77
C PRO A 127 -9.92 7.23 11.25
N MET A 128 -10.04 6.13 12.01
CA MET A 128 -9.53 4.80 11.65
C MET A 128 -10.59 3.93 10.97
N SER A 129 -11.80 4.43 10.71
CA SER A 129 -12.89 3.63 10.15
C SER A 129 -12.52 2.95 8.83
N ARG A 130 -11.94 3.67 7.87
CA ARG A 130 -11.50 3.09 6.59
C ARG A 130 -10.32 2.13 6.73
N VAL A 131 -9.42 2.41 7.67
CA VAL A 131 -8.32 1.49 8.00
C VAL A 131 -8.89 0.18 8.53
N LYS A 132 -9.86 0.25 9.45
CA LYS A 132 -10.55 -0.93 10.01
C LYS A 132 -11.30 -1.73 8.94
N ASP A 133 -11.84 -1.10 7.91
CA ASP A 133 -12.44 -1.81 6.77
C ASP A 133 -11.40 -2.73 6.09
N ILE A 134 -10.21 -2.18 5.77
CA ILE A 134 -9.12 -2.95 5.12
C ILE A 134 -8.60 -4.05 6.04
N LEU A 135 -8.41 -3.76 7.33
CA LEU A 135 -8.01 -4.78 8.32
C LEU A 135 -9.04 -5.92 8.38
N GLY A 136 -10.33 -5.60 8.39
CA GLY A 136 -11.39 -6.60 8.36
C GLY A 136 -11.40 -7.44 7.08
N MET A 137 -10.97 -6.88 5.94
CA MET A 137 -10.80 -7.64 4.69
C MET A 137 -9.59 -8.58 4.75
N ILE A 138 -8.46 -8.13 5.33
CA ILE A 138 -7.28 -8.96 5.57
C ILE A 138 -7.65 -10.13 6.52
N GLU A 139 -8.32 -9.83 7.63
CA GLU A 139 -8.69 -10.82 8.64
C GLU A 139 -9.59 -11.94 8.09
N ARG A 140 -10.44 -11.60 7.12
CA ARG A 140 -11.39 -12.51 6.47
C ARG A 140 -10.83 -13.16 5.20
N ASN A 141 -9.56 -12.95 4.88
CA ASN A 141 -8.89 -13.44 3.66
C ASN A 141 -9.66 -13.07 2.38
N LEU A 142 -10.15 -11.83 2.29
CA LEU A 142 -10.91 -11.35 1.14
C LEU A 142 -10.02 -10.76 0.04
N LEU A 143 -8.77 -10.44 0.34
CA LEU A 143 -7.86 -9.77 -0.59
C LEU A 143 -7.02 -10.78 -1.38
N LYS A 144 -6.82 -10.52 -2.67
CA LYS A 144 -5.88 -11.30 -3.51
C LYS A 144 -4.41 -11.04 -3.17
N ASN A 145 -4.09 -9.83 -2.69
CA ASN A 145 -2.76 -9.46 -2.27
C ASN A 145 -2.78 -8.74 -0.91
N GLU A 146 -3.00 -9.51 0.15
CA GLU A 146 -3.05 -8.99 1.53
C GLU A 146 -1.73 -8.35 1.96
N GLY A 147 -0.59 -8.83 1.45
CA GLY A 147 0.72 -8.24 1.75
C GLY A 147 0.87 -6.82 1.20
N ALA A 148 0.35 -6.53 0.02
CA ALA A 148 0.35 -5.18 -0.54
C ALA A 148 -0.58 -4.24 0.24
N ALA A 149 -1.75 -4.73 0.66
CA ALA A 149 -2.68 -3.95 1.49
C ALA A 149 -2.10 -3.66 2.88
N PHE A 150 -1.51 -4.66 3.53
CA PHE A 150 -0.81 -4.50 4.80
C PHE A 150 0.37 -3.51 4.65
N GLY A 151 1.19 -3.69 3.61
CA GLY A 151 2.31 -2.80 3.30
C GLY A 151 1.87 -1.36 3.10
N ALA A 152 0.80 -1.13 2.35
CA ALA A 152 0.21 0.19 2.18
C ALA A 152 -0.17 0.85 3.51
N LEU A 153 -0.89 0.13 4.38
CA LEU A 153 -1.26 0.65 5.70
C LEU A 153 -0.03 0.95 6.57
N LEU A 154 0.97 0.06 6.56
CA LEU A 154 2.21 0.22 7.32
C LEU A 154 3.00 1.46 6.86
N HIS A 155 3.15 1.64 5.55
CA HIS A 155 3.97 2.70 4.96
C HIS A 155 3.25 4.05 4.84
N ILE A 156 1.98 4.16 5.26
CA ILE A 156 1.36 5.46 5.61
C ILE A 156 2.13 6.13 6.74
N GLY A 157 2.75 5.34 7.63
CA GLY A 157 3.62 5.86 8.68
C GLY A 157 2.90 6.53 9.85
N ASP A 158 1.58 6.35 9.95
CA ASP A 158 0.79 6.83 11.08
C ASP A 158 0.82 5.79 12.22
N LYS A 159 1.23 6.23 13.42
CA LYS A 159 1.34 5.34 14.58
C LYS A 159 0.03 4.65 14.95
N ARG A 160 -1.11 5.33 14.76
CA ARG A 160 -2.43 4.75 15.06
C ARG A 160 -2.74 3.58 14.13
N VAL A 161 -2.32 3.69 12.87
CA VAL A 161 -2.47 2.63 11.86
C VAL A 161 -1.52 1.47 12.16
N CYS A 162 -0.24 1.78 12.41
CA CYS A 162 0.77 0.75 12.71
C CYS A 162 0.39 -0.08 13.94
N ASN A 163 -0.14 0.55 15.00
CA ASN A 163 -0.61 -0.15 16.20
C ASN A 163 -1.73 -1.17 15.90
N LEU A 164 -2.60 -0.90 14.92
CA LEU A 164 -3.67 -1.81 14.54
C LEU A 164 -3.16 -3.01 13.71
N LEU A 165 -1.99 -2.87 13.06
CA LEU A 165 -1.38 -3.94 12.26
C LEU A 165 -0.63 -4.97 13.12
N THR A 166 -0.27 -4.61 14.36
CA THR A 166 0.58 -5.45 15.22
C THR A 166 0.01 -6.86 15.41
N SER A 167 -1.30 -7.01 15.59
CA SER A 167 -1.94 -8.33 15.76
C SER A 167 -2.06 -9.15 14.47
N LEU A 168 -1.87 -8.53 13.31
CA LEU A 168 -1.99 -9.20 12.01
C LEU A 168 -0.65 -9.65 11.44
N ARG A 169 0.46 -9.13 11.95
CA ARG A 169 1.80 -9.40 11.40
C ARG A 169 2.17 -10.90 11.41
N ASP A 170 1.76 -11.61 12.44
CA ASP A 170 2.06 -13.04 12.64
C ASP A 170 1.24 -13.95 11.71
N ARG A 171 0.23 -13.40 11.01
CA ARG A 171 -0.60 -14.12 10.03
C ARG A 171 -0.01 -14.11 8.62
N LEU A 172 0.98 -13.26 8.36
CA LEU A 172 1.53 -13.08 7.03
C LEU A 172 2.45 -14.26 6.69
N ASN A 173 2.23 -14.85 5.52
CA ASN A 173 3.19 -15.80 4.95
C ASN A 173 4.36 -15.05 4.28
N GLN A 174 5.43 -15.77 3.91
CA GLN A 174 6.60 -15.16 3.28
C GLN A 174 6.30 -14.36 2.00
N PRO A 175 5.44 -14.82 1.05
CA PRO A 175 5.01 -14.00 -0.08
C PRO A 175 4.37 -12.67 0.33
N ALA A 176 3.47 -12.69 1.32
CA ALA A 176 2.83 -11.48 1.82
C ALA A 176 3.84 -10.55 2.51
N MET A 177 4.74 -11.08 3.34
CA MET A 177 5.85 -10.33 3.95
C MET A 177 6.72 -9.66 2.88
N ASN A 178 7.04 -10.36 1.79
CA ASN A 178 7.80 -9.80 0.67
C ASN A 178 7.07 -8.61 0.03
N ASN A 179 5.74 -8.68 -0.13
CA ASN A 179 4.96 -7.53 -0.60
C ASN A 179 4.96 -6.37 0.39
N VAL A 180 4.89 -6.63 1.70
CA VAL A 180 4.96 -5.59 2.75
C VAL A 180 6.26 -4.80 2.64
N VAL A 181 7.41 -5.48 2.59
CA VAL A 181 8.73 -4.83 2.61
C VAL A 181 9.02 -4.04 1.33
N HIS A 182 8.39 -4.41 0.21
CA HIS A 182 8.55 -3.72 -1.06
C HIS A 182 7.55 -2.59 -1.32
N SER A 183 6.58 -2.35 -0.44
CA SER A 183 5.53 -1.32 -0.59
C SER A 183 5.93 0.08 -0.07
N GLY A 184 7.23 0.34 0.09
CA GLY A 184 7.74 1.59 0.67
C GLY A 184 7.51 2.84 -0.19
N THR A 185 7.28 3.98 0.47
CA THR A 185 6.95 5.28 -0.15
C THR A 185 8.17 6.13 -0.55
N GLY A 186 9.37 5.73 -0.15
CA GLY A 186 10.59 6.53 -0.31
C GLY A 186 10.83 7.58 0.79
N PHE A 187 9.99 7.58 1.82
CA PHE A 187 10.18 8.36 3.04
C PHE A 187 10.27 7.42 4.24
N ILE A 188 11.07 7.79 5.25
CA ILE A 188 11.11 7.05 6.51
C ILE A 188 10.11 7.69 7.47
N HIS A 189 9.15 6.88 7.92
CA HIS A 189 8.28 7.23 9.03
C HIS A 189 8.72 6.48 10.28
N SER A 190 8.80 7.18 11.42
CA SER A 190 9.26 6.54 12.66
C SER A 190 8.34 5.40 13.07
N ALA A 191 7.03 5.53 12.88
CA ALA A 191 6.08 4.47 13.21
C ALA A 191 6.31 3.18 12.38
N THR A 192 6.63 3.34 11.10
CA THR A 192 6.95 2.21 10.22
C THR A 192 8.26 1.53 10.60
N ALA A 193 9.32 2.31 10.85
CA ALA A 193 10.61 1.75 11.27
C ALA A 193 10.52 1.12 12.66
N ASP A 194 9.86 1.79 13.63
CA ASP A 194 9.59 1.24 14.97
C ASP A 194 8.79 -0.07 14.87
N PHE A 195 7.82 -0.19 13.95
CA PHE A 195 7.10 -1.43 13.69
C PHE A 195 8.01 -2.57 13.21
N TYR A 196 8.93 -2.31 12.28
CA TYR A 196 9.90 -3.32 11.84
C TYR A 196 10.79 -3.78 12.99
N PHE A 197 11.26 -2.86 13.84
CA PHE A 197 12.02 -3.23 15.03
C PHE A 197 11.19 -4.10 15.99
N ASP A 198 9.96 -3.69 16.30
CA ASP A 198 9.06 -4.45 17.18
C ASP A 198 8.71 -5.83 16.59
N TRP A 199 8.75 -5.97 15.26
CA TRP A 199 8.52 -7.23 14.57
C TRP A 199 9.74 -8.15 14.69
N LEU A 200 10.94 -7.64 14.39
CA LEU A 200 12.19 -8.40 14.48
C LEU A 200 12.49 -8.84 15.91
N GLU A 201 12.32 -7.96 16.89
CA GLU A 201 12.49 -8.27 18.32
C GLU A 201 11.50 -9.35 18.78
N GLY A 202 10.31 -9.41 18.17
CA GLY A 202 9.32 -10.46 18.44
C GLY A 202 9.64 -11.82 17.79
N MET A 203 10.63 -11.88 16.89
CA MET A 203 11.04 -13.12 16.22
C MET A 203 12.24 -13.82 16.90
N GLU A 204 12.87 -13.17 17.89
CA GLU A 204 14.01 -13.73 18.61
C GLU A 204 13.66 -15.10 19.24
N GLY A 205 14.48 -16.11 18.95
CA GLY A 205 14.30 -17.47 19.49
C GLY A 205 13.31 -18.36 18.72
N THR A 206 12.87 -17.94 17.53
CA THR A 206 12.06 -18.79 16.63
C THR A 206 12.89 -19.27 15.44
N ASP A 207 12.74 -20.54 15.01
CA ASP A 207 13.46 -21.14 13.87
C ASP A 207 13.02 -20.60 12.48
N HIS A 208 12.59 -19.34 12.40
CA HIS A 208 12.05 -18.72 11.19
C HIS A 208 13.06 -17.81 10.49
N ASP A 209 14.29 -18.30 10.27
CA ASP A 209 15.40 -17.54 9.68
C ASP A 209 15.01 -16.81 8.38
N GLY A 210 14.21 -17.45 7.51
CA GLY A 210 13.73 -16.84 6.28
C GLY A 210 12.78 -15.66 6.49
N ALA A 211 11.90 -15.70 7.50
CA ALA A 211 11.00 -14.60 7.80
C ALA A 211 11.74 -13.42 8.44
N PHE A 212 12.69 -13.71 9.34
CA PHE A 212 13.57 -12.70 9.93
C PHE A 212 14.33 -11.95 8.83
N GLY A 213 14.95 -12.69 7.91
CA GLY A 213 15.68 -12.11 6.77
C GLY A 213 14.82 -11.18 5.91
N ILE A 214 13.58 -11.57 5.60
CA ILE A 214 12.65 -10.72 4.84
C ILE A 214 12.35 -9.42 5.62
N VAL A 215 11.97 -9.51 6.89
CA VAL A 215 11.60 -8.32 7.69
C VAL A 215 12.80 -7.40 7.91
N ALA A 216 13.99 -7.95 8.15
CA ALA A 216 15.24 -7.20 8.29
C ALA A 216 15.61 -6.49 6.98
N SER A 217 15.42 -7.16 5.84
CA SER A 217 15.59 -6.53 4.52
C SER A 217 14.66 -5.32 4.34
N GLY A 218 13.43 -5.36 4.87
CA GLY A 218 12.51 -4.24 4.85
C GLY A 218 13.05 -3.01 5.57
N LEU A 219 13.68 -3.20 6.73
CA LEU A 219 14.35 -2.12 7.44
C LEU A 219 15.55 -1.55 6.65
N GLY A 220 16.33 -2.39 5.98
CA GLY A 220 17.38 -1.94 5.06
C GLY A 220 16.83 -1.16 3.85
N LEU A 221 15.74 -1.64 3.26
CA LEU A 221 15.06 -1.02 2.12
C LEU A 221 14.47 0.34 2.45
N LEU A 222 13.95 0.55 3.67
CA LEU A 222 13.48 1.86 4.14
C LEU A 222 14.55 2.93 3.94
N LYS A 223 15.79 2.63 4.34
CA LYS A 223 16.90 3.57 4.21
C LYS A 223 17.44 3.65 2.79
N ARG A 224 17.60 2.53 2.08
CA ARG A 224 18.07 2.53 0.68
C ARG A 224 17.15 3.33 -0.26
N LYS A 225 15.83 3.28 -0.04
CA LYS A 225 14.85 4.01 -0.85
C LYS A 225 14.56 5.43 -0.34
N CYS A 226 15.12 5.82 0.81
CA CYS A 226 14.84 7.11 1.43
C CYS A 226 15.39 8.25 0.57
N ARG A 227 14.54 9.23 0.27
CA ARG A 227 14.87 10.38 -0.60
C ARG A 227 15.33 11.62 0.17
N THR A 228 15.27 11.59 1.50
CA THR A 228 15.57 12.74 2.37
C THR A 228 16.37 12.30 3.59
N ASP A 229 17.05 13.25 4.25
CA ASP A 229 17.70 13.02 5.55
C ASP A 229 16.77 13.35 6.73
N GLN A 230 15.47 13.09 6.56
CA GLN A 230 14.44 13.34 7.56
C GLN A 230 13.63 12.08 7.86
N VAL A 231 13.18 12.00 9.11
CA VAL A 231 12.21 10.99 9.55
C VAL A 231 10.93 11.69 9.98
N PHE A 232 9.80 11.25 9.44
CA PHE A 232 8.48 11.83 9.73
C PHE A 232 7.85 11.11 10.92
N THR A 233 7.29 11.89 11.86
CA THR A 233 6.79 11.37 13.15
C THR A 233 5.33 11.74 13.42
N GLY A 234 4.69 12.50 12.54
CA GLY A 234 3.33 12.96 12.74
C GLY A 234 2.26 11.96 12.31
N ASN A 235 1.01 12.37 12.49
CA ASN A 235 -0.17 11.56 12.19
C ASN A 235 -0.93 12.16 11.02
N ARG A 236 -1.39 11.33 10.09
CA ARG A 236 -2.10 11.77 8.89
C ARG A 236 -3.48 12.34 9.25
N PRO A 237 -3.91 13.46 8.64
CA PRO A 237 -5.20 14.07 8.92
C PRO A 237 -6.29 13.37 8.11
N PHE A 238 -6.75 12.19 8.57
CA PHE A 238 -7.82 11.46 7.90
C PHE A 238 -9.20 12.14 8.08
N PRO A 239 -9.99 12.31 7.01
CA PRO A 239 -9.64 12.13 5.60
C PRO A 239 -8.87 13.34 5.05
N VAL A 240 -8.01 13.12 4.06
CA VAL A 240 -7.09 14.13 3.56
C VAL A 240 -7.72 15.15 2.59
N ARG A 241 -8.87 14.82 1.98
CA ARG A 241 -9.50 15.60 0.91
C ARG A 241 -9.74 17.07 1.27
N ASN A 242 -10.02 17.36 2.54
CA ASN A 242 -10.30 18.71 3.05
C ASN A 242 -9.30 19.16 4.12
N ALA A 243 -8.15 18.49 4.22
CA ALA A 243 -7.14 18.86 5.19
C ALA A 243 -6.51 20.21 4.82
N THR A 244 -6.56 21.16 5.74
CA THR A 244 -5.94 22.48 5.59
C THR A 244 -4.41 22.36 5.51
N PRO A 245 -3.70 23.34 4.91
CA PRO A 245 -2.24 23.35 4.90
C PRO A 245 -1.61 23.19 6.30
N LYS A 246 -2.22 23.81 7.32
CA LYS A 246 -1.79 23.70 8.72
C LYS A 246 -1.93 22.27 9.27
N GLN A 247 -3.01 21.56 8.93
CA GLN A 247 -3.19 20.16 9.32
C GLN A 247 -2.15 19.26 8.65
N TRP A 248 -1.81 19.53 7.39
CA TRP A 248 -0.75 18.83 6.69
C TRP A 248 0.62 19.08 7.28
N GLU A 249 0.98 20.32 7.57
CA GLU A 249 2.25 20.66 8.22
C GLU A 249 2.37 19.96 9.59
N ALA A 250 1.30 20.02 10.40
CA ALA A 250 1.25 19.34 11.69
C ALA A 250 1.32 17.81 11.60
N SER A 251 1.00 17.22 10.44
CA SER A 251 1.05 15.78 10.20
C SER A 251 2.44 15.25 9.85
N GLN A 252 3.38 16.12 9.43
CA GLN A 252 4.69 15.68 9.00
C GLN A 252 5.65 15.48 10.18
N LYS A 253 5.76 16.50 11.06
CA LYS A 253 6.69 16.52 12.22
C LYS A 253 8.06 15.89 11.89
N PRO A 254 8.82 16.46 10.95
CA PRO A 254 10.11 15.92 10.57
C PRO A 254 11.11 16.07 11.71
N ILE A 255 11.95 15.06 11.91
CA ILE A 255 13.16 15.10 12.73
C ILE A 255 14.38 14.74 11.87
N PRO A 256 15.58 15.22 12.21
CA PRO A 256 16.80 14.79 11.52
C PRO A 256 16.97 13.26 11.59
N LEU A 257 17.37 12.65 10.47
CA LEU A 257 17.62 11.21 10.42
C LEU A 257 18.68 10.77 11.45
N ALA A 258 19.74 11.57 11.65
CA ALA A 258 20.79 11.28 12.62
C ALA A 258 20.24 11.13 14.05
N ASP A 259 19.31 12.00 14.46
CA ASP A 259 18.68 11.95 15.79
C ASP A 259 17.85 10.67 15.94
N TYR A 260 17.13 10.27 14.90
CA TYR A 260 16.38 9.02 14.89
C TYR A 260 17.30 7.80 14.92
N VAL A 261 18.37 7.78 14.12
CA VAL A 261 19.40 6.71 14.13
C VAL A 261 19.99 6.56 15.52
N GLN A 262 20.36 7.66 16.18
CA GLN A 262 20.88 7.63 17.55
C GLN A 262 19.87 6.96 18.49
N ARG A 263 18.58 7.31 18.38
CA ARG A 263 17.50 6.73 19.19
C ARG A 263 17.36 5.21 19.01
N VAL A 264 17.48 4.70 17.79
CA VAL A 264 17.23 3.27 17.50
C VAL A 264 18.49 2.41 17.42
N SER A 265 19.68 3.03 17.42
CA SER A 265 20.98 2.34 17.30
C SER A 265 21.14 1.17 18.27
N ARG A 266 20.74 1.34 19.55
CA ARG A 266 20.81 0.28 20.57
C ARG A 266 19.97 -0.94 20.19
N ARG A 267 18.80 -0.74 19.56
CA ARG A 267 17.92 -1.82 19.09
C ARG A 267 18.56 -2.55 17.91
N MET A 268 19.14 -1.80 16.96
CA MET A 268 19.87 -2.37 15.80
C MET A 268 21.03 -3.27 16.24
N TYR A 269 21.86 -2.82 17.19
CA TYR A 269 22.95 -3.64 17.74
C TYR A 269 22.47 -4.80 18.61
N ALA A 270 21.27 -4.72 19.21
CA ALA A 270 20.68 -5.86 19.90
C ALA A 270 20.33 -6.96 18.90
N LEU A 271 19.60 -6.61 17.84
CA LEU A 271 19.21 -7.51 16.75
C LEU A 271 20.42 -8.14 16.05
N GLU A 272 21.47 -7.37 15.78
CA GLU A 272 22.71 -7.94 15.18
C GLU A 272 23.34 -9.04 16.05
N ARG A 273 23.32 -8.87 17.38
CA ARG A 273 23.93 -9.82 18.31
C ARG A 273 23.12 -11.10 18.47
N THR A 274 21.80 -11.00 18.39
CA THR A 274 20.86 -12.12 18.58
C THR A 274 20.61 -12.90 17.29
N GLU A 275 20.95 -12.34 16.13
CA GLU A 275 20.79 -12.98 14.83
C GLU A 275 21.73 -14.19 14.65
N PRO A 276 21.20 -15.39 14.34
CA PRO A 276 22.02 -16.55 13.98
C PRO A 276 22.61 -16.42 12.56
N PRO A 277 23.77 -17.04 12.26
CA PRO A 277 24.29 -17.09 10.90
C PRO A 277 23.35 -17.86 9.93
N PRO A 278 23.23 -17.46 8.65
CA PRO A 278 23.90 -16.33 8.01
C PRO A 278 23.25 -14.97 8.33
N ARG A 279 24.07 -13.98 8.69
CA ARG A 279 23.57 -12.71 9.26
C ARG A 279 23.26 -11.64 8.21
N VAL A 280 22.07 -11.07 8.24
CA VAL A 280 21.64 -9.95 7.39
C VAL A 280 21.68 -8.59 8.10
N MET A 281 21.59 -8.53 9.42
CA MET A 281 21.64 -7.27 10.18
C MET A 281 22.90 -6.44 9.94
N PRO A 282 24.11 -7.00 9.74
CA PRO A 282 25.29 -6.20 9.38
C PRO A 282 25.04 -5.29 8.16
N HIS A 283 24.33 -5.78 7.13
CA HIS A 283 23.98 -4.97 5.96
C HIS A 283 22.97 -3.88 6.28
N VAL A 284 22.02 -4.17 7.17
CA VAL A 284 21.04 -3.20 7.65
C VAL A 284 21.75 -2.08 8.43
N LEU A 285 22.66 -2.41 9.34
CA LEU A 285 23.44 -1.41 10.09
C LEU A 285 24.21 -0.48 9.15
N MET A 286 24.92 -1.05 8.17
CA MET A 286 25.66 -0.26 7.17
C MET A 286 24.74 0.67 6.38
N ALA A 287 23.57 0.19 5.94
CA ALA A 287 22.62 1.03 5.21
C ALA A 287 22.17 2.25 6.04
N TRP A 288 22.05 2.08 7.35
CA TRP A 288 21.68 3.13 8.31
C TRP A 288 22.87 3.98 8.81
N GLY A 289 24.05 3.81 8.23
CA GLY A 289 25.25 4.57 8.58
C GLY A 289 25.91 4.15 9.91
N LEU A 290 25.57 2.96 10.42
CA LEU A 290 26.18 2.36 11.60
C LEU A 290 27.27 1.37 11.19
N ARG A 291 28.24 1.15 12.08
CA ARG A 291 29.33 0.18 11.87
C ARG A 291 28.93 -1.16 12.51
N PRO A 292 28.80 -2.25 11.74
CA PRO A 292 28.54 -3.58 12.29
C PRO A 292 29.61 -4.02 13.29
N LEU A 293 29.20 -4.80 14.29
CA LEU A 293 30.09 -5.44 15.27
C LEU A 293 30.46 -6.87 14.87
N THR A 294 29.68 -7.49 13.98
CA THR A 294 29.88 -8.86 13.48
C THR A 294 31.15 -8.96 12.63
N ASP A 295 31.86 -10.09 12.72
CA ASP A 295 32.93 -10.44 11.79
C ASP A 295 32.40 -10.48 10.34
N PRO A 296 33.04 -9.79 9.37
CA PRO A 296 32.67 -9.86 7.97
C PRO A 296 32.51 -11.29 7.41
N ALA A 297 33.22 -12.28 7.95
CA ALA A 297 33.12 -13.68 7.52
C ALA A 297 31.78 -14.35 7.87
N GLU A 298 31.03 -13.85 8.85
CA GLU A 298 29.72 -14.39 9.27
C GLU A 298 28.52 -13.71 8.57
N THR A 299 28.81 -12.74 7.69
CA THR A 299 27.80 -11.93 7.03
C THR A 299 27.26 -12.65 5.78
N ALA A 300 25.94 -12.68 5.60
CA ALA A 300 25.31 -13.26 4.41
C ALA A 300 25.79 -12.54 3.14
N VAL A 301 26.05 -13.25 2.05
CA VAL A 301 26.28 -12.62 0.74
C VAL A 301 24.92 -12.19 0.19
N LEU A 302 24.71 -10.88 0.00
CA LEU A 302 23.52 -10.38 -0.68
C LEU A 302 23.74 -10.54 -2.20
N ASP A 303 22.87 -11.30 -2.87
CA ASP A 303 22.75 -11.25 -4.34
C ASP A 303 21.87 -10.04 -4.67
N ASP A 304 22.39 -9.06 -5.41
CA ASP A 304 21.72 -7.78 -5.74
C ASP A 304 20.60 -7.94 -6.81
N ARG A 305 19.87 -9.08 -6.80
CA ARG A 305 18.81 -9.39 -7.78
C ARG A 305 17.43 -8.98 -7.31
#